data_AF-A0A535MK68-F1
#
_entry.id   AF-A0A535MK68-F1
#
_cell.length_a   1.000
_cell.length_b   1.000
_cell.length_c   1.000
_cell.angle_alpha   90.00
_cell.angle_beta   90.00
_cell.angle_gamma   90.00
#
_symmetry.space_group_name_H-M   'P 1'
#
loop_
_entity.id
_entity.type
_entity.pdbx_description
1 polymer ?
#
loop_
_entity_poly.entity_id
_entity_poly.type
_entity_poly.pdbx_seq_one_letter_code
_entity_poly.pdbx_strand_id
1 'polypeptide(L)'
;MAARPDAPRKVVPPESGANGRRGLVDLTVLAVEDILRLVQQEIQLAKLELKEMLVSSAWGGALLAAAGLFALLFLIFLFVTLALVFPLPASPHALAAGIETGIFLVLAAVLGLIGKSRLRIGAPPKTMTSLKEDAEWAKNLLKRNGK
;
A
#
# COMPACT_ATOMS: atom_id res chain seq x y z
N MET A 1 14.30 -77.32 -30.36
CA MET A 1 14.18 -77.52 -28.90
C MET A 1 13.34 -76.38 -28.35
N ALA A 2 12.12 -76.71 -27.90
CA ALA A 2 11.14 -75.94 -27.14
C ALA A 2 10.72 -74.53 -27.62
N ALA A 3 9.53 -74.48 -28.23
CA ALA A 3 8.65 -73.33 -28.21
C ALA A 3 8.22 -73.00 -26.77
N ARG A 4 8.18 -71.71 -26.42
CA ARG A 4 7.41 -71.21 -25.27
C ARG A 4 6.28 -70.32 -25.81
N PRO A 5 5.02 -70.55 -25.42
CA PRO A 5 3.91 -69.69 -25.81
C PRO A 5 3.79 -68.53 -24.81
N ASP A 6 4.05 -67.32 -25.27
CA ASP A 6 3.87 -66.10 -24.49
C ASP A 6 2.35 -65.81 -24.45
N ALA A 7 1.74 -66.08 -23.30
CA ALA A 7 0.31 -65.92 -23.07
C ALA A 7 -0.19 -64.51 -23.48
N PRO A 8 -1.46 -64.38 -23.92
CA PRO A 8 -2.04 -63.08 -24.25
C PRO A 8 -1.97 -62.17 -23.03
N ARG A 9 -1.26 -61.05 -23.18
CA ARG A 9 -1.21 -59.99 -22.16
C ARG A 9 -2.63 -59.49 -21.96
N LYS A 10 -3.26 -59.86 -20.85
CA LYS A 10 -4.52 -59.27 -20.43
C LYS A 10 -4.26 -57.77 -20.27
N VAL A 11 -4.76 -56.98 -21.21
CA VAL A 11 -4.95 -55.54 -20.98
C VAL A 11 -6.00 -55.48 -19.89
N VAL A 12 -5.55 -55.38 -18.65
CA VAL A 12 -6.44 -55.11 -17.51
C VAL A 12 -6.97 -53.70 -17.76
N PRO A 13 -8.26 -53.53 -18.07
CA PRO A 13 -8.85 -52.20 -18.12
C PRO A 13 -8.66 -51.57 -16.74
N PRO A 14 -8.31 -50.26 -16.65
CA PRO A 14 -8.21 -49.60 -15.36
C PRO A 14 -9.53 -49.80 -14.60
N GLU A 15 -9.39 -50.29 -13.38
CA GLU A 15 -10.49 -50.72 -12.52
C GLU A 15 -11.33 -49.49 -12.14
N SER A 16 -12.36 -49.23 -12.95
CA SER A 16 -13.27 -48.10 -12.82
C SER A 16 -14.28 -48.39 -11.71
N GLY A 17 -14.08 -47.80 -10.53
CA GLY A 17 -15.08 -47.83 -9.46
C GLY A 17 -14.62 -47.20 -8.14
N ALA A 18 -13.36 -47.41 -7.77
CA ALA A 18 -12.78 -46.85 -6.53
C ALA A 18 -11.88 -45.62 -6.77
N ASN A 19 -11.30 -45.47 -7.96
CA ASN A 19 -10.38 -44.37 -8.30
C ASN A 19 -11.08 -43.05 -8.65
N GLY A 20 -12.31 -43.06 -9.18
CA GLY A 20 -13.02 -41.82 -9.55
C GLY A 20 -13.40 -40.95 -8.35
N ARG A 21 -13.79 -41.56 -7.22
CA ARG A 21 -14.05 -40.84 -5.97
C ARG A 21 -12.76 -40.32 -5.33
N ARG A 22 -11.67 -41.09 -5.39
CA ARG A 22 -10.35 -40.66 -4.89
C ARG A 22 -9.79 -39.49 -5.72
N GLY A 23 -9.94 -39.53 -7.05
CA GLY A 23 -9.57 -38.43 -7.95
C GLY A 23 -10.42 -37.18 -7.73
N LEU A 24 -11.74 -37.31 -7.50
CA LEU A 24 -12.59 -36.16 -7.17
C LEU A 24 -12.20 -35.53 -5.82
N VAL A 25 -11.88 -36.36 -4.82
CA VAL A 25 -11.37 -35.90 -3.52
C VAL A 25 -10.02 -35.19 -3.68
N ASP A 26 -9.09 -35.74 -4.46
CA ASP A 26 -7.80 -35.09 -4.76
C ASP A 26 -7.96 -33.73 -5.46
N LEU A 27 -8.87 -33.63 -6.43
CA LEU A 27 -9.14 -32.37 -7.14
C LEU A 27 -9.74 -31.31 -6.21
N THR A 28 -10.61 -31.71 -5.27
CA THR A 28 -11.13 -30.78 -4.27
C THR A 28 -10.05 -30.31 -3.29
N VAL A 29 -9.13 -31.19 -2.90
CA VAL A 29 -8.00 -30.84 -2.03
C VAL A 29 -7.07 -29.85 -2.74
N LEU A 30 -6.72 -30.11 -4.01
CA LEU A 30 -5.90 -29.22 -4.82
C LEU A 30 -6.56 -27.84 -5.00
N ALA A 31 -7.86 -27.79 -5.28
CA ALA A 31 -8.60 -26.53 -5.42
C ALA A 31 -8.63 -25.72 -4.12
N VAL A 32 -8.81 -26.37 -2.96
CA VAL A 32 -8.74 -25.71 -1.66
C VAL A 32 -7.34 -25.18 -1.39
N GLU A 33 -6.30 -25.94 -1.74
CA GLU A 33 -4.91 -25.54 -1.54
C GLU A 33 -4.52 -24.34 -2.40
N ASP A 34 -5.02 -24.25 -3.64
CA ASP A 34 -4.80 -23.09 -4.51
C ASP A 34 -5.53 -21.84 -4.00
N ILE A 35 -6.76 -21.97 -3.48
CA ILE A 35 -7.47 -20.86 -2.84
C ILE A 35 -6.69 -20.36 -1.61
N LEU A 36 -6.17 -21.27 -0.78
CA LEU A 36 -5.35 -20.90 0.38
C LEU A 36 -4.07 -20.17 -0.04
N ARG A 37 -3.43 -20.58 -1.13
CA ARG A 37 -2.26 -19.87 -1.70
C ARG A 37 -2.61 -18.46 -2.16
N LEU A 38 -3.74 -18.27 -2.84
CA LEU A 38 -4.20 -16.94 -3.26
C LEU A 38 -4.46 -16.02 -2.07
N VAL A 39 -5.14 -16.52 -1.03
CA VAL A 39 -5.38 -15.74 0.20
C VAL A 39 -4.06 -15.34 0.86
N GLN A 40 -3.09 -16.25 0.93
CA GLN A 40 -1.76 -15.93 1.47
C GLN A 40 -1.03 -14.87 0.62
N GLN A 41 -1.17 -14.91 -0.70
CA GLN A 41 -0.58 -13.92 -1.61
C GLN A 41 -1.23 -12.55 -1.43
N GLU A 42 -2.55 -12.47 -1.31
CA GLU A 42 -3.26 -11.20 -1.06
C GLU A 42 -2.86 -10.58 0.28
N ILE A 43 -2.68 -11.41 1.31
CA ILE A 43 -2.14 -10.96 2.61
C ILE A 43 -0.72 -10.43 2.47
N GLN A 44 0.13 -11.11 1.70
CA GLN A 44 1.51 -10.66 1.45
C GLN A 44 1.54 -9.33 0.68
N LEU A 45 0.69 -9.18 -0.34
CA LEU A 45 0.54 -7.95 -1.10
C LEU A 45 0.04 -6.80 -0.20
N ALA A 46 -0.99 -7.05 0.61
CA ALA A 46 -1.50 -6.07 1.56
C ALA A 46 -0.42 -5.62 2.56
N LYS A 47 0.41 -6.56 3.06
CA LYS A 47 1.56 -6.23 3.93
C LYS A 47 2.58 -5.34 3.22
N LEU A 48 2.85 -5.59 1.93
CA LEU A 48 3.77 -4.77 1.14
C LEU A 48 3.22 -3.36 0.91
N GLU A 49 1.96 -3.24 0.50
CA GLU A 49 1.32 -1.93 0.30
C GLU A 49 1.25 -1.14 1.61
N LEU A 50 0.90 -1.79 2.72
CA LEU A 50 0.93 -1.18 4.05
C LEU A 50 2.33 -0.68 4.40
N LYS A 51 3.38 -1.46 4.13
CA LYS A 51 4.76 -1.03 4.40
C LYS A 51 5.13 0.19 3.56
N GLU A 52 4.81 0.21 2.28
CA GLU A 52 5.08 1.36 1.40
C GLU A 52 4.32 2.62 1.84
N MET A 53 3.05 2.46 2.24
CA MET A 53 2.26 3.55 2.80
C MET A 53 2.84 4.06 4.11
N LEU A 54 3.24 3.17 5.02
CA LEU A 54 3.86 3.53 6.29
C LEU A 54 5.15 4.32 6.07
N VAL A 55 6.01 3.88 5.14
CA VAL A 55 7.25 4.59 4.81
C VAL A 55 6.93 5.97 4.21
N SER A 56 6.02 6.06 3.24
CA SER A 56 5.62 7.35 2.65
C SER A 56 5.05 8.30 3.70
N SER A 57 4.19 7.80 4.58
CA SER A 57 3.55 8.59 5.63
C SER A 57 4.53 8.96 6.74
N ALA A 58 5.51 8.12 7.06
CA ALA A 58 6.59 8.47 7.98
C ALA A 58 7.43 9.62 7.42
N TRP A 59 7.80 9.58 6.15
CA TRP A 59 8.47 10.70 5.48
C TRP A 59 7.60 11.95 5.41
N GLY A 60 6.32 11.81 5.08
CA GLY A 60 5.37 12.92 5.10
C GLY A 60 5.27 13.58 6.48
N GLY A 61 5.17 12.76 7.53
CA GLY A 61 5.15 13.22 8.92
C GLY A 61 6.44 13.91 9.34
N ALA A 62 7.60 13.33 9.00
CA ALA A 62 8.91 13.93 9.28
C ALA A 62 9.09 15.29 8.58
N LEU A 63 8.69 15.38 7.31
CA LEU A 63 8.74 16.64 6.55
C LEU A 63 7.79 17.70 7.13
N LEU A 64 6.57 17.30 7.56
CA LEU A 64 5.64 18.23 8.21
C LEU A 64 6.14 18.69 9.59
N ALA A 65 6.76 17.80 10.36
CA ALA A 65 7.39 18.16 11.63
C ALA A 65 8.53 19.16 11.42
N ALA A 66 9.39 18.92 10.42
CA ALA A 66 10.43 19.86 10.02
C ALA A 66 9.81 21.18 9.56
N ALA A 67 8.77 21.16 8.71
CA ALA A 67 8.07 22.37 8.29
C ALA A 67 7.53 23.20 9.47
N GLY A 68 6.98 22.52 10.49
CA GLY A 68 6.53 23.17 11.72
C GLY A 68 7.67 23.84 12.49
N LEU A 69 8.84 23.18 12.59
CA LEU A 69 10.03 23.77 13.20
C LEU A 69 10.52 25.00 12.42
N PHE A 70 10.61 24.91 11.09
CA PHE A 70 10.99 26.04 10.24
C PHE A 70 9.96 27.18 10.30
N ALA A 71 8.67 26.88 10.43
CA ALA A 71 7.62 27.88 10.62
C ALA A 71 7.74 28.60 11.97
N LEU A 72 8.12 27.88 13.03
CA LEU A 72 8.41 28.48 14.33
C LEU A 72 9.63 29.42 14.24
N LEU A 73 10.71 28.98 13.60
CA LEU A 73 11.89 29.81 13.36
C LEU A 73 11.53 31.05 12.54
N PHE A 74 10.76 30.89 11.46
CA PHE A 74 10.23 32.01 10.68
C PHE A 74 9.52 33.03 11.57
N LEU A 75 8.65 32.59 12.49
CA LEU A 75 7.92 33.50 13.37
C LEU A 75 8.86 34.26 14.33
N ILE A 76 9.87 33.59 14.88
CA ILE A 76 10.88 34.22 15.74
C ILE A 76 11.65 35.29 14.95
N PHE A 77 12.19 34.95 13.78
CA PHE A 77 12.96 35.87 12.94
C PHE A 77 12.10 36.98 12.33
N LEU A 78 10.81 36.73 12.10
CA LEU A 78 9.86 37.75 11.68
C LEU A 78 9.76 38.86 12.73
N PHE A 79 9.66 38.53 14.02
CA PHE A 79 9.66 39.54 15.07
C PHE A 79 10.98 40.29 15.19
N VAL A 80 12.12 39.60 15.02
CA VAL A 80 13.45 40.26 14.96
C VAL A 80 13.52 41.24 13.79
N THR A 81 13.05 40.83 12.61
CA THR A 81 13.02 41.69 11.41
C THR A 81 12.13 42.89 11.62
N LEU A 82 10.93 42.72 12.18
CA LEU A 82 10.03 43.84 12.50
C LEU A 82 10.69 44.80 13.49
N ALA A 83 11.36 44.28 14.53
CA ALA A 83 12.07 45.10 15.51
C ALA A 83 13.21 45.93 14.89
N LEU A 84 13.81 45.49 13.79
CA LEU A 84 14.87 46.22 13.08
C LEU A 84 14.32 47.16 11.99
N VAL A 85 13.26 46.74 11.28
CA VAL A 85 12.66 47.51 10.19
C VAL A 85 11.94 48.76 10.70
N PHE A 86 11.19 48.67 11.80
CA PHE A 86 10.46 49.84 12.32
C PHE A 86 11.37 51.03 12.69
N PRO A 87 12.46 50.85 13.47
CA PRO A 87 13.33 51.97 13.83
C PRO A 87 14.31 52.34 12.70
N LEU A 88 14.73 51.38 11.86
CA LEU A 88 15.79 51.58 10.86
C LEU A 88 15.45 50.89 9.52
N PRO A 89 14.42 51.37 8.79
CA PRO A 89 13.77 50.66 7.67
C PRO A 89 14.63 50.38 6.42
N ALA A 90 15.89 50.80 6.39
CA ALA A 90 16.82 50.52 5.29
C ALA A 90 18.24 50.21 5.77
N SER A 91 18.40 49.85 7.05
CA SER A 91 19.72 49.45 7.54
C SER A 91 20.16 48.12 6.92
N PRO A 92 21.47 47.90 6.68
CA PRO A 92 21.98 46.61 6.22
C PRO A 92 21.53 45.43 7.10
N HIS A 93 21.39 45.68 8.41
CA HIS A 93 20.90 44.71 9.39
C HIS A 93 19.42 44.36 9.18
N ALA A 94 18.56 45.34 8.89
CA ALA A 94 17.15 45.11 8.59
C ALA A 94 16.97 44.29 7.30
N LEU A 95 17.77 44.60 6.26
CA LEU A 95 17.78 43.82 5.02
C LEU A 95 18.26 42.38 5.24
N ALA A 96 19.34 42.19 6.00
CA ALA A 96 19.86 40.86 6.34
C ALA A 96 18.83 40.01 7.11
N ALA A 97 18.19 40.59 8.14
CA ALA A 97 17.15 39.92 8.91
C ALA A 97 15.93 39.55 8.06
N GLY A 98 15.53 40.45 7.14
CA GLY A 98 14.45 40.17 6.19
C GLY A 98 14.75 39.01 5.25
N ILE A 99 15.98 38.93 4.73
CA ILE A 99 16.42 37.81 3.89
C ILE A 99 16.40 36.50 4.67
N GLU A 100 16.98 36.47 5.89
CA GLU A 100 16.98 35.29 6.75
C GLU A 100 15.56 34.81 7.07
N THR A 101 14.67 35.73 7.43
CA THR A 101 13.25 35.45 7.65
C THR A 101 12.60 34.85 6.40
N GLY A 102 12.89 35.41 5.23
CA GLY A 102 12.42 34.90 3.95
C GLY A 102 12.88 33.46 3.67
N ILE A 103 14.13 33.12 4.01
CA ILE A 103 14.66 31.76 3.87
C ILE A 103 13.86 30.78 4.73
N PHE A 104 13.65 31.08 6.01
CA PHE A 104 12.86 30.21 6.91
C PHE A 104 11.42 30.05 6.42
N LEU A 105 10.79 31.11 5.91
CA LEU A 105 9.46 31.06 5.32
C LEU A 105 9.41 30.11 4.11
N VAL A 106 10.37 30.25 3.18
CA VAL A 106 10.44 29.40 1.98
C VAL A 106 10.67 27.95 2.37
N LEU A 107 11.58 27.67 3.29
CA LEU A 107 11.83 26.31 3.77
C LEU A 107 10.59 25.69 4.42
N ALA A 108 9.91 26.43 5.30
CA ALA A 108 8.66 25.98 5.92
C ALA A 108 7.59 25.67 4.86
N ALA A 109 7.41 26.55 3.87
CA ALA A 109 6.44 26.37 2.81
C ALA A 109 6.75 25.15 1.94
N VAL A 110 8.00 25.01 1.46
CA VAL A 110 8.40 23.88 0.60
C VAL A 110 8.29 22.56 1.35
N LEU A 111 8.83 22.47 2.57
CA LEU A 111 8.72 21.26 3.39
C LEU A 111 7.26 20.91 3.72
N GLY A 112 6.44 21.92 4.01
CA GLY A 112 5.02 21.75 4.30
C GLY A 112 4.25 21.20 3.11
N LEU A 113 4.48 21.75 1.91
CA LEU A 113 3.84 21.30 0.67
C LEU A 113 4.27 19.87 0.30
N ILE A 114 5.57 19.57 0.35
CA ILE A 114 6.08 18.22 0.05
C ILE A 114 5.58 17.24 1.11
N GLY A 115 5.70 17.57 2.40
CA GLY A 115 5.25 16.73 3.50
C GLY A 115 3.76 16.39 3.39
N LYS A 116 2.91 17.38 3.11
CA LYS A 116 1.48 17.17 2.87
C LYS A 116 1.21 16.25 1.67
N SER A 117 1.97 16.39 0.58
CA SER A 117 1.81 15.53 -0.60
C SER A 117 2.23 14.07 -0.36
N ARG A 118 3.15 13.84 0.57
CA ARG A 118 3.70 12.51 0.91
C ARG A 118 2.91 11.80 2.02
N LEU A 119 2.12 12.55 2.79
CA LEU A 119 1.29 12.01 3.84
C LEU A 119 0.10 11.25 3.23
N ARG A 120 0.07 9.93 3.41
CA ARG A 120 -1.01 9.06 2.98
C ARG A 120 -1.79 8.57 4.21
N ILE A 121 -2.89 9.25 4.52
CA ILE A 121 -3.79 8.87 5.62
C ILE A 121 -4.91 8.00 5.03
N GLY A 122 -4.96 6.72 5.41
CA GLY A 122 -6.03 5.80 4.99
C GLY A 122 -5.59 4.34 4.83
N ALA A 123 -6.55 3.47 4.56
CA ALA A 123 -6.32 2.05 4.27
C ALA A 123 -5.73 1.85 2.85
N PRO A 124 -5.06 0.71 2.58
CA PRO A 124 -4.43 0.42 1.30
C PRO A 124 -5.38 0.60 0.11
N PRO A 125 -5.01 1.43 -0.89
CA PRO A 125 -5.93 1.82 -1.95
C PRO A 125 -6.35 0.63 -2.82
N LYS A 126 -5.47 -0.35 -3.08
CA LYS A 126 -5.85 -1.50 -3.92
C LYS A 126 -6.71 -2.50 -3.16
N THR A 127 -6.37 -2.82 -1.92
CA THR A 127 -7.20 -3.69 -1.06
C THR A 127 -8.61 -3.11 -0.88
N MET A 128 -8.75 -1.79 -0.72
CA MET A 128 -10.08 -1.16 -0.64
C MET A 128 -10.90 -1.31 -1.94
N THR A 129 -10.26 -1.27 -3.10
CA THR A 129 -10.94 -1.45 -4.39
C THR A 129 -11.40 -2.89 -4.56
N SER A 130 -10.52 -3.88 -4.34
CA SER A 130 -10.90 -5.30 -4.46
C SER A 130 -12.03 -5.67 -3.50
N LEU A 131 -11.93 -5.25 -2.23
CA LEU A 131 -12.97 -5.54 -1.23
C LEU A 131 -14.32 -4.89 -1.56
N LYS A 132 -14.31 -3.71 -2.20
CA LYS A 132 -15.56 -3.06 -2.64
C LYS A 132 -16.18 -3.78 -3.82
N GLU A 133 -15.37 -4.18 -4.81
CA GLU A 133 -15.83 -4.93 -5.97
C GLU A 133 -16.42 -6.28 -5.57
N ASP A 134 -15.77 -7.00 -4.65
CA ASP A 134 -16.25 -8.29 -4.12
C ASP A 134 -17.57 -8.12 -3.35
N ALA A 135 -17.68 -7.08 -2.52
CA ALA A 135 -18.89 -6.78 -1.78
C ALA A 135 -20.06 -6.39 -2.70
N GLU A 136 -19.80 -5.62 -3.76
CA GLU A 136 -20.79 -5.27 -4.77
C GLU A 136 -21.25 -6.49 -5.56
N TRP A 137 -20.34 -7.38 -5.93
CA TRP A 137 -20.67 -8.64 -6.60
C TRP A 137 -21.56 -9.53 -5.73
N ALA A 138 -21.22 -9.72 -4.45
CA ALA A 138 -22.01 -10.51 -3.51
C ALA A 138 -23.42 -9.91 -3.30
N LYS A 139 -23.52 -8.58 -3.20
CA LYS A 139 -24.80 -7.87 -3.07
C LYS A 139 -25.69 -8.05 -4.31
N ASN A 140 -25.08 -8.04 -5.50
CA ASN A 140 -25.79 -8.26 -6.76
C ASN A 140 -26.31 -9.70 -6.87
N LEU A 141 -25.60 -10.70 -6.34
CA LEU A 141 -26.11 -12.07 -6.26
C LEU A 141 -27.33 -12.20 -5.36
N LEU A 142 -27.30 -11.60 -4.17
CA LEU A 142 -28.45 -11.60 -3.26
C LEU A 142 -29.68 -10.92 -3.88
N LYS A 143 -29.47 -9.82 -4.61
CA LYS A 143 -30.56 -9.11 -5.31
C LYS A 143 -31.12 -9.91 -6.50
N ARG A 144 -30.31 -10.73 -7.16
CA ARG A 144 -30.72 -11.53 -8.32
C ARG A 144 -31.49 -12.79 -7.93
N ASN A 145 -31.18 -13.41 -6.80
CA ASN A 145 -31.81 -14.66 -6.35
C ASN A 145 -33.10 -14.46 -5.53
N GLY A 146 -33.48 -13.20 -5.28
CA GLY A 146 -34.71 -12.81 -4.58
C GLY A 146 -35.90 -12.45 -5.49
N LYS A 147 -35.87 -12.85 -6.77
CA LYS A 147 -36.99 -12.80 -7.72
C LYS A 147 -37.34 -14.22 -8.14
#